data_AF-Q8NRZ0-F1
#
_entry.id   AF-Q8NRZ0-F1
#
_cell.length_a   1.000
_cell.length_b   1.000
_cell.length_c   1.000
_cell.angle_alpha   90.00
_cell.angle_beta   90.00
_cell.angle_gamma   90.00
#
_symmetry.space_group_name_H-M   'P 1'
#
loop_
_entity.id
_entity.type
_entity.pdbx_description
1 polymer ?
#
loop_
_entity_poly.entity_id
_entity_poly.type
_entity_poly.pdbx_seq_one_letter_code
_entity_poly.pdbx_strand_id
1 'polypeptide(L)'
;MSSHVRCVMEGYGPTQIEKLLPAYTQVNTAGNNPATTPEQDLLGGAATSPENYDHQLQYAVDASPVHQNAAQAPPFLIMHGTGDRMVPPEQSAALHTHLVQAGRQSTLVLIEGFGHGFLNPGEVAELGPNVRLDNGRLEREPQTNFSAQQSPGNPFELQGLAADHEMIKRFFTLHLR
;
A
#
# COMPACT_ATOMS: atom_id res chain seq x y z
N MET A 1 15.52 -1.89 26.31
CA MET A 1 15.39 -1.89 24.84
C MET A 1 14.07 -1.21 24.50
N SER A 2 14.05 -0.34 23.48
CA SER A 2 12.84 0.36 23.04
C SER A 2 12.10 -0.47 22.00
N SER A 3 10.75 -0.49 22.04
CA SER A 3 9.90 -1.09 21.00
C SER A 3 9.39 -0.07 19.97
N HIS A 4 9.88 1.17 20.02
CA HIS A 4 9.47 2.21 19.07
C HIS A 4 9.99 1.92 17.66
N VAL A 5 9.07 1.94 16.68
CA VAL A 5 9.41 1.88 15.25
C VAL A 5 10.15 3.15 14.86
N ARG A 6 11.30 3.01 14.21
CA ARG A 6 12.20 4.13 13.87
C ARG A 6 11.98 4.70 12.46
N CYS A 7 11.53 3.85 11.53
CA CYS A 7 11.19 4.20 10.15
C CYS A 7 10.37 3.05 9.54
N VAL A 8 9.65 3.33 8.45
CA VAL A 8 8.82 2.36 7.72
C VAL A 8 9.14 2.44 6.23
N MET A 9 9.37 1.29 5.60
CA MET A 9 9.25 1.14 4.16
C MET A 9 7.91 0.45 3.89
N GLU A 10 7.05 1.11 3.13
CA GLU A 10 5.71 0.65 2.77
C GLU A 10 5.64 0.42 1.25
N GLY A 11 5.08 -0.72 0.85
CA GLY A 11 4.91 -1.10 -0.54
C GLY A 11 3.46 -1.47 -0.85
N TYR A 12 2.82 -0.69 -1.72
CA TYR A 12 1.52 -0.99 -2.35
C TYR A 12 0.38 -1.51 -1.45
N GLY A 13 0.28 -1.00 -0.22
CA GLY A 13 -0.76 -1.35 0.74
C GLY A 13 -2.09 -0.60 0.54
N PRO A 14 -3.25 -1.23 0.86
CA PRO A 14 -4.53 -0.54 1.04
C PRO A 14 -4.48 0.50 2.18
N THR A 15 -4.92 1.73 1.92
CA THR A 15 -4.86 2.82 2.93
C THR A 15 -6.22 3.47 3.20
N GLN A 16 -7.14 3.39 2.23
CA GLN A 16 -8.55 3.74 2.22
C GLN A 16 -9.35 2.50 1.80
N ILE A 17 -9.42 1.52 2.71
CA ILE A 17 -10.07 0.21 2.53
C ILE A 17 -11.54 0.40 2.11
N GLU A 18 -12.22 1.41 2.65
CA GLU A 18 -13.62 1.71 2.31
C GLU A 18 -13.82 2.02 0.83
N LYS A 19 -12.77 2.49 0.14
CA LYS A 19 -12.82 2.80 -1.30
C LYS A 19 -12.51 1.60 -2.20
N LEU A 20 -12.00 0.51 -1.62
CA LEU A 20 -11.68 -0.72 -2.34
C LEU A 20 -12.82 -1.74 -2.25
N LEU A 21 -13.79 -1.53 -1.35
CA LEU A 21 -14.95 -2.41 -1.27
C LEU A 21 -15.79 -2.32 -2.56
N PRO A 22 -16.20 -3.47 -3.13
CA PRO A 22 -17.12 -3.46 -4.25
C PRO A 22 -18.49 -2.96 -3.79
N ALA A 23 -19.21 -2.34 -4.72
CA ALA A 23 -20.60 -1.93 -4.46
C ALA A 23 -21.45 -3.13 -4.04
N TYR A 24 -22.32 -2.93 -3.04
CA TYR A 24 -23.26 -3.95 -2.62
C TYR A 24 -24.14 -4.39 -3.80
N THR A 25 -24.15 -5.69 -4.07
CA THR A 25 -25.08 -6.34 -4.98
C THR A 25 -25.81 -7.43 -4.22
N GLN A 26 -27.11 -7.59 -4.45
CA GLN A 26 -27.83 -8.70 -3.83
C GLN A 26 -27.26 -10.02 -4.37
N VAL A 27 -26.54 -10.73 -3.51
CA VAL A 27 -26.05 -12.06 -3.82
C VAL A 27 -27.25 -13.01 -3.78
N ASN A 28 -27.68 -13.51 -4.94
CA ASN A 28 -28.58 -14.65 -4.98
C ASN A 28 -27.84 -15.86 -4.41
N THR A 29 -28.11 -16.21 -3.16
CA THR A 29 -27.50 -17.31 -2.40
C THR A 29 -27.99 -18.69 -2.86
N ALA A 30 -27.97 -18.93 -4.17
CA ALA A 30 -28.11 -20.27 -4.75
C ALA A 30 -26.73 -20.92 -4.87
N GLY A 31 -26.20 -21.42 -3.75
CA GLY A 31 -25.29 -22.58 -3.74
C GLY A 31 -23.78 -22.37 -3.87
N ASN A 32 -23.25 -21.17 -4.14
CA ASN A 32 -21.80 -20.90 -4.14
C ASN A 32 -21.46 -19.72 -3.23
N ASN A 33 -20.43 -19.87 -2.38
CA ASN A 33 -19.79 -18.71 -1.75
C ASN A 33 -19.18 -17.86 -2.86
N PRO A 34 -19.61 -16.59 -3.05
CA PRO A 34 -18.99 -15.74 -4.05
C PRO A 34 -17.51 -15.54 -3.71
N ALA A 35 -16.66 -15.43 -4.73
CA ALA A 35 -15.28 -15.01 -4.52
C ALA A 35 -15.28 -13.61 -3.88
N THR A 36 -14.63 -13.48 -2.74
CA THR A 36 -14.47 -12.24 -1.98
C THR A 36 -13.19 -11.53 -2.40
N THR A 37 -13.16 -10.20 -2.24
CA THR A 37 -11.91 -9.44 -2.32
C THR A 37 -11.12 -9.56 -1.00
N PRO A 38 -9.80 -9.31 -0.99
CA PRO A 38 -9.01 -9.30 0.24
C PRO A 38 -9.58 -8.35 1.31
N GLU A 39 -10.14 -7.21 0.90
CA GLU A 39 -10.76 -6.24 1.80
C GLU A 39 -12.08 -6.75 2.37
N GLN A 40 -12.87 -7.49 1.60
CA GLN A 40 -14.05 -8.16 2.12
C GLN A 40 -13.66 -9.24 3.15
N ASP A 41 -12.63 -10.03 2.86
CA ASP A 41 -12.14 -11.07 3.78
C ASP A 41 -11.63 -10.47 5.10
N LEU A 42 -10.93 -9.33 5.04
CA LEU A 42 -10.54 -8.57 6.24
C LEU A 42 -11.76 -8.19 7.11
N LEU A 43 -12.90 -7.93 6.49
CA LEU A 43 -14.15 -7.51 7.13
C LEU A 43 -15.13 -8.68 7.40
N GLY A 44 -14.65 -9.92 7.30
CA GLY A 44 -15.43 -11.12 7.60
C GLY A 44 -16.22 -11.71 6.43
N GLY A 45 -15.91 -11.31 5.19
CA GLY A 45 -16.47 -11.84 3.95
C GLY A 45 -17.38 -10.85 3.21
N ALA A 46 -18.09 -11.33 2.18
CA ALA A 46 -19.02 -10.48 1.41
C ALA A 46 -20.22 -10.05 2.26
N ALA A 47 -20.68 -8.81 2.06
CA ALA A 47 -21.89 -8.32 2.70
C ALA A 47 -23.12 -9.19 2.38
N THR A 48 -23.87 -9.56 3.41
CA THR A 48 -25.05 -10.44 3.29
C THR A 48 -26.37 -9.67 3.20
N SER A 49 -26.36 -8.39 3.58
CA SER A 49 -27.51 -7.48 3.54
C SER A 49 -27.02 -6.03 3.37
N PRO A 50 -27.89 -5.08 2.99
CA PRO A 50 -27.52 -3.65 2.96
C PRO A 50 -27.03 -3.13 4.31
N GLU A 51 -27.70 -3.51 5.40
CA GLU A 51 -27.30 -3.11 6.77
C GLU A 51 -25.92 -3.67 7.14
N ASN A 52 -25.62 -4.92 6.77
CA ASN A 52 -24.31 -5.50 6.98
C ASN A 52 -23.22 -4.80 6.14
N TYR A 53 -23.55 -4.36 4.92
CA TYR A 53 -22.64 -3.57 4.09
C TYR A 53 -22.33 -2.20 4.72
N ASP A 54 -23.33 -1.52 5.30
CA ASP A 54 -23.13 -0.26 6.00
C ASP A 54 -22.18 -0.44 7.21
N HIS A 55 -22.34 -1.53 7.97
CA HIS A 55 -21.39 -1.87 9.05
C HIS A 55 -19.98 -2.17 8.51
N GLN A 56 -19.86 -2.89 7.39
CA GLN A 56 -18.56 -3.14 6.77
C GLN A 56 -17.88 -1.85 6.30
N LEU A 57 -18.63 -0.89 5.75
CA LEU A 57 -18.09 0.43 5.41
C LEU A 57 -17.52 1.13 6.64
N GLN A 58 -18.23 1.10 7.77
CA GLN A 58 -17.72 1.68 9.02
C GLN A 58 -16.45 0.97 9.49
N TYR A 59 -16.42 -0.36 9.50
CA TYR A 59 -15.24 -1.12 9.88
C TYR A 59 -14.06 -0.89 8.94
N ALA A 60 -14.32 -0.71 7.64
CA ALA A 60 -13.30 -0.36 6.66
C ALA A 60 -12.68 1.00 6.97
N VAL A 61 -13.50 2.02 7.28
CA VAL A 61 -13.03 3.33 7.73
C VAL A 61 -12.20 3.20 9.02
N ASP A 62 -12.66 2.42 10.00
CA ASP A 62 -11.96 2.23 11.26
C ASP A 62 -10.61 1.50 11.08
N ALA A 63 -10.52 0.62 10.08
CA ALA A 63 -9.30 -0.13 9.75
C ALA A 63 -8.34 0.64 8.83
N SER A 64 -8.82 1.66 8.11
CA SER A 64 -8.05 2.39 7.10
C SER A 64 -6.91 3.21 7.70
N PRO A 65 -5.65 2.99 7.26
CA PRO A 65 -4.47 3.74 7.69
C PRO A 65 -4.60 5.27 7.60
N VAL A 66 -5.30 5.80 6.58
CA VAL A 66 -5.44 7.27 6.43
C VAL A 66 -6.31 7.92 7.51
N HIS A 67 -7.09 7.15 8.26
CA HIS A 67 -7.95 7.67 9.33
C HIS A 67 -7.28 7.52 10.71
N GLN A 68 -6.11 6.87 10.78
CA GLN A 68 -5.38 6.65 12.03
C GLN A 68 -4.55 7.88 12.43
N ASN A 69 -4.31 8.03 13.74
CA ASN A 69 -3.49 9.11 14.25
C ASN A 69 -2.02 8.99 13.78
N ALA A 70 -1.58 9.96 12.96
CA ALA A 70 -0.24 10.01 12.43
C ALA A 70 0.73 10.90 13.23
N ALA A 71 0.32 11.52 14.35
CA ALA A 71 1.14 12.51 15.07
C ALA A 71 2.53 12.00 15.49
N GLN A 72 2.66 10.70 15.74
CA GLN A 72 3.91 10.04 16.12
C GLN A 72 4.44 9.10 15.04
N ALA A 73 3.90 9.12 13.83
CA ALA A 73 4.35 8.23 12.77
C ALA A 73 5.85 8.46 12.51
N PRO A 74 6.66 7.40 12.41
CA PRO A 74 8.07 7.56 12.06
C PRO A 74 8.21 8.08 10.62
N PRO A 75 9.42 8.31 10.10
CA PRO A 75 9.62 8.59 8.68
C PRO A 75 9.16 7.41 7.81
N PHE A 76 8.50 7.71 6.69
CA PHE A 76 8.03 6.72 5.71
C PHE A 76 8.75 6.88 4.37
N LEU A 77 9.16 5.75 3.79
CA LEU A 77 9.40 5.58 2.36
C LEU A 77 8.27 4.72 1.80
N ILE A 78 7.48 5.28 0.91
CA ILE A 78 6.36 4.62 0.25
C ILE A 78 6.76 4.37 -1.21
N MET A 79 6.70 3.12 -1.67
CA MET A 79 6.99 2.75 -3.06
C MET A 79 5.79 2.04 -3.69
N HIS A 80 5.33 2.52 -4.84
CA HIS A 80 4.16 1.96 -5.53
C HIS A 80 4.38 1.98 -7.04
N GLY A 81 3.93 0.94 -7.75
CA GLY A 81 3.96 0.89 -9.21
C GLY A 81 2.72 1.56 -9.82
N THR A 82 2.89 2.38 -10.86
CA THR A 82 1.74 3.06 -11.51
C THR A 82 0.87 2.12 -12.35
N GLY A 83 1.33 0.89 -12.58
CA GLY A 83 0.61 -0.17 -13.27
C GLY A 83 -0.14 -1.12 -12.32
N ASP A 84 -0.16 -0.87 -11.02
CA ASP A 84 -0.88 -1.68 -10.05
C ASP A 84 -2.41 -1.57 -10.29
N ARG A 85 -3.03 -2.72 -10.56
CA ARG A 85 -4.48 -2.85 -10.79
C ARG A 85 -5.20 -3.57 -9.66
N MET A 86 -4.47 -4.09 -8.67
CA MET A 86 -5.04 -4.73 -7.49
C MET A 86 -5.21 -3.72 -6.37
N VAL A 87 -4.18 -2.90 -6.12
CA VAL A 87 -4.26 -1.76 -5.22
C VAL A 87 -3.88 -0.51 -5.99
N PRO A 88 -4.81 0.41 -6.28
CA PRO A 88 -4.48 1.61 -7.05
C PRO A 88 -3.44 2.50 -6.35
N PRO A 89 -2.47 3.11 -7.07
CA PRO A 89 -1.42 3.95 -6.49
C PRO A 89 -1.94 5.19 -5.74
N GLU A 90 -3.19 5.57 -5.97
CA GLU A 90 -3.91 6.61 -5.21
C GLU A 90 -3.99 6.28 -3.71
N GLN A 91 -3.92 5.01 -3.32
CA GLN A 91 -3.83 4.57 -1.93
C GLN A 91 -2.54 5.06 -1.28
N SER A 92 -1.39 4.86 -1.92
CA SER A 92 -0.10 5.38 -1.44
C SER A 92 -0.03 6.90 -1.48
N ALA A 93 -0.63 7.54 -2.48
CA ALA A 93 -0.71 9.01 -2.55
C ALA A 93 -1.54 9.60 -1.41
N ALA A 94 -2.64 8.96 -1.03
CA ALA A 94 -3.46 9.36 0.09
C ALA A 94 -2.73 9.22 1.44
N LEU A 95 -2.00 8.12 1.65
CA LEU A 95 -1.18 7.93 2.86
C LEU A 95 -0.04 8.95 2.94
N HIS A 96 0.65 9.21 1.83
CA HIS A 96 1.66 10.27 1.78
C HIS A 96 1.07 11.62 2.20
N THR A 97 -0.08 11.99 1.62
CA THR A 97 -0.77 13.25 1.92
C THR A 97 -1.14 13.34 3.40
N HIS A 98 -1.72 12.28 3.96
CA HIS A 98 -2.10 12.19 5.38
C HIS A 98 -0.90 12.41 6.31
N LEU A 99 0.21 11.70 6.05
CA LEU A 99 1.44 11.83 6.83
C LEU A 99 2.03 13.24 6.75
N VAL A 100 2.07 13.84 5.55
CA VAL A 100 2.56 15.21 5.34
C VAL A 100 1.69 16.23 6.07
N GLN A 101 0.37 16.10 6.00
CA GLN A 101 -0.57 16.98 6.71
C GLN A 101 -0.44 16.88 8.22
N ALA A 102 -0.09 15.71 8.75
CA ALA A 102 0.25 15.50 10.16
C ALA A 102 1.66 16.00 10.54
N GLY A 103 2.39 16.66 9.62
CA GLY A 103 3.73 17.18 9.84
C GLY A 103 4.81 16.11 9.93
N ARG A 104 4.57 14.92 9.38
CA ARG A 104 5.49 13.79 9.43
C ARG A 104 6.33 13.68 8.16
N GLN A 105 7.49 13.05 8.30
CA GLN A 105 8.38 12.81 7.17
C GLN A 105 7.84 11.67 6.31
N SER A 106 7.60 11.96 5.03
CA SER A 106 7.17 10.96 4.06
C SER A 106 7.84 11.22 2.71
N THR A 107 8.27 10.16 2.06
CA THR A 107 8.71 10.13 0.66
C THR A 107 7.85 9.14 -0.09
N LEU A 108 7.17 9.59 -1.14
CA LEU A 108 6.40 8.76 -2.06
C LEU A 108 7.19 8.60 -3.37
N VAL A 109 7.37 7.35 -3.80
CA VAL A 109 8.04 6.96 -5.05
C VAL A 109 7.04 6.16 -5.88
N LEU A 110 6.70 6.68 -7.06
CA LEU A 110 5.80 6.04 -8.02
C LEU A 110 6.60 5.55 -9.23
N ILE A 111 6.73 4.23 -9.38
CA ILE A 111 7.56 3.57 -10.40
C ILE A 111 6.71 3.28 -11.64
N GLU A 112 7.19 3.71 -12.81
CA GLU A 112 6.43 3.65 -14.05
C GLU A 112 6.11 2.21 -14.49
N GLY A 113 4.82 1.89 -14.63
CA GLY A 113 4.35 0.65 -15.25
C GLY A 113 4.54 -0.62 -14.42
N PHE A 114 5.06 -0.52 -13.20
CA PHE A 114 5.17 -1.65 -12.27
C PHE A 114 3.79 -2.04 -11.72
N GLY A 115 3.52 -3.34 -11.64
CA GLY A 115 2.28 -3.89 -11.06
C GLY A 115 2.44 -4.31 -9.60
N HIS A 116 1.37 -4.84 -9.00
CA HIS A 116 1.38 -5.31 -7.61
C HIS A 116 2.42 -6.41 -7.37
N GLY A 117 3.04 -6.41 -6.19
CA GLY A 117 4.00 -7.45 -5.81
C GLY A 117 5.42 -7.22 -6.33
N PHE A 118 5.72 -6.08 -6.97
CA PHE A 118 7.04 -5.84 -7.58
C PHE A 118 8.23 -5.90 -6.61
N LEU A 119 8.00 -5.74 -5.30
CA LEU A 119 9.02 -5.89 -4.24
C LEU A 119 9.19 -7.35 -3.81
N ASN A 120 8.23 -8.22 -4.09
CA ASN A 120 8.26 -9.60 -3.63
C ASN A 120 9.32 -10.37 -4.41
N PRO A 121 10.12 -11.23 -3.76
CA PRO A 121 11.20 -11.95 -4.44
C PRO A 121 10.67 -13.06 -5.36
N GLY A 122 11.36 -13.28 -6.49
CA GLY A 122 11.21 -14.49 -7.32
C GLY A 122 9.85 -14.67 -7.99
N GLU A 123 9.45 -15.93 -8.22
CA GLU A 123 8.16 -16.32 -8.80
C GLU A 123 7.29 -17.05 -7.76
N VAL A 124 6.92 -16.37 -6.67
CA VAL A 124 6.01 -16.96 -5.68
C VAL A 124 4.57 -16.88 -6.20
N ALA A 125 3.87 -18.02 -6.23
CA ALA A 125 2.42 -18.06 -6.48
C ALA A 125 1.67 -17.70 -5.18
N GLU A 126 1.62 -16.41 -4.85
CA GLU A 126 1.09 -15.95 -3.56
C GLU A 126 -0.43 -15.98 -3.44
N LEU A 127 -1.15 -15.78 -4.56
CA LEU A 127 -2.61 -15.63 -4.58
C LEU A 127 -3.33 -16.78 -5.32
N GLY A 128 -2.67 -17.94 -5.44
CA GLY A 128 -3.24 -19.13 -6.07
C GLY A 128 -3.02 -19.22 -7.59
N PRO A 129 -3.57 -20.26 -8.23
CA PRO A 129 -3.37 -20.50 -9.66
C PRO A 129 -4.01 -19.39 -10.50
N ASN A 130 -3.27 -18.87 -11.47
CA ASN A 130 -3.66 -17.83 -12.45
C ASN A 130 -3.63 -16.37 -11.97
N VAL A 131 -3.28 -16.07 -10.71
CA VAL A 131 -2.94 -14.70 -10.32
C VAL A 131 -1.45 -14.49 -10.57
N ARG A 132 -1.10 -13.53 -11.44
CA ARG A 132 0.28 -13.16 -11.74
C ARG A 132 0.56 -11.80 -11.11
N LEU A 133 1.40 -11.82 -10.08
CA LEU A 133 2.01 -10.62 -9.52
C LEU A 133 3.23 -10.21 -10.34
N ASP A 134 3.68 -8.97 -10.17
CA ASP A 134 4.89 -8.43 -10.83
C ASP A 134 6.19 -8.77 -10.08
N ASN A 135 6.20 -9.92 -9.40
CA ASN A 135 7.25 -10.31 -8.46
C ASN A 135 8.65 -10.21 -9.08
N GLY A 136 9.60 -9.71 -8.28
CA GLY A 136 11.01 -9.58 -8.62
C GLY A 136 11.33 -8.49 -9.64
N ARG A 137 10.35 -7.70 -10.10
CA ARG A 137 10.60 -6.71 -11.14
C ARG A 137 11.50 -5.58 -10.67
N LEU A 138 11.48 -5.21 -9.38
CA LEU A 138 12.44 -4.23 -8.85
C LEU A 138 13.90 -4.67 -9.05
N GLU A 139 14.18 -5.97 -8.90
CA GLU A 139 15.52 -6.51 -9.12
C GLU A 139 15.87 -6.60 -10.61
N ARG A 140 14.89 -6.96 -11.46
CA ARG A 140 15.10 -7.12 -12.90
C ARG A 140 15.22 -5.79 -13.65
N GLU A 141 14.49 -4.78 -13.22
CA GLU A 141 14.37 -3.48 -13.89
C GLU A 141 14.64 -2.30 -12.93
N PRO A 142 15.78 -2.27 -12.22
CA PRO A 142 16.05 -1.29 -11.16
C PRO A 142 16.18 0.15 -11.67
N GLN A 143 16.36 0.34 -12.98
CA GLN A 143 16.54 1.65 -13.62
C GLN A 143 15.24 2.20 -14.23
N THR A 144 14.09 1.60 -13.93
CA THR A 144 12.80 2.11 -14.38
C THR A 144 12.57 3.51 -13.85
N ASN A 145 12.04 4.38 -14.72
CA ASN A 145 11.71 5.75 -14.33
C ASN A 145 10.74 5.75 -13.14
N PHE A 146 10.90 6.74 -12.26
CA PHE A 146 9.95 6.99 -11.20
C PHE A 146 9.71 8.50 -11.06
N SER A 147 8.56 8.84 -10.51
CA SER A 147 8.30 10.18 -9.98
C SER A 147 8.30 10.12 -8.45
N ALA A 148 8.63 11.23 -7.80
CA ALA A 148 8.65 11.27 -6.34
C ALA A 148 8.05 12.56 -5.77
N GLN A 149 7.50 12.44 -4.57
CA GLN A 149 7.01 13.54 -3.75
C GLN A 149 7.59 13.39 -2.34
N GLN A 150 7.97 14.50 -1.71
CA GLN A 150 8.55 14.49 -0.37
C GLN A 150 7.91 15.56 0.51
N SER A 151 7.73 15.22 1.79
CA SER A 151 7.37 16.20 2.82
C SER A 151 8.41 17.34 2.86
N PRO A 152 8.01 18.59 3.16
CA PRO A 152 8.96 19.69 3.34
C PRO A 152 10.06 19.35 4.36
N GLY A 153 11.31 19.66 4.04
CA GLY A 153 12.47 19.42 4.92
C GLY A 153 12.81 17.94 5.14
N ASN A 154 12.36 17.04 4.26
CA ASN A 154 12.76 15.62 4.32
C ASN A 154 14.28 15.49 4.04
N PRO A 155 15.06 14.87 4.94
CA PRO A 155 16.51 14.72 4.76
C PRO A 155 16.91 13.58 3.82
N PHE A 156 15.94 12.79 3.31
CA PHE A 156 16.23 11.68 2.42
C PHE A 156 16.48 12.16 0.99
N GLU A 157 17.75 12.17 0.57
CA GLU A 157 18.17 12.63 -0.75
C GLU A 157 17.82 11.62 -1.86
N LEU A 158 17.03 12.04 -2.84
CA LEU A 158 16.64 11.22 -4.00
C LEU A 158 17.52 11.45 -5.24
N GLN A 159 18.32 12.50 -5.26
CA GLN A 159 19.08 12.90 -6.44
C GLN A 159 20.06 11.78 -6.87
N GLY A 160 19.97 11.37 -8.14
CA GLY A 160 20.84 10.36 -8.72
C GLY A 160 20.58 8.93 -8.22
N LEU A 161 19.46 8.68 -7.54
CA LEU A 161 19.02 7.33 -7.19
C LEU A 161 18.17 6.72 -8.30
N ALA A 162 18.21 5.40 -8.37
CA ALA A 162 17.21 4.60 -9.08
C ALA A 162 16.21 4.04 -8.05
N ALA A 163 14.98 3.73 -8.48
CA ALA A 163 14.02 3.07 -7.61
C ALA A 163 14.40 1.59 -7.48
N ASP A 164 15.23 1.26 -6.48
CA ASP A 164 15.80 -0.06 -6.28
C ASP A 164 16.01 -0.40 -4.79
N HIS A 165 16.61 -1.57 -4.53
CA HIS A 165 16.93 -2.01 -3.17
C HIS A 165 17.99 -1.16 -2.46
N GLU A 166 18.86 -0.46 -3.20
CA GLU A 166 19.84 0.44 -2.62
C GLU A 166 19.18 1.72 -2.11
N MET A 167 18.16 2.25 -2.78
CA MET A 167 17.30 3.32 -2.26
C MET A 167 16.69 2.93 -0.91
N ILE A 168 16.09 1.73 -0.82
CA ILE A 168 15.49 1.21 0.42
C ILE A 168 16.55 1.10 1.53
N LYS A 169 17.73 0.56 1.22
CA LYS A 169 18.84 0.43 2.17
C LYS A 169 19.36 1.79 2.66
N ARG A 170 19.44 2.80 1.78
CA ARG A 170 19.84 4.16 2.15
C ARG A 170 18.84 4.81 3.09
N PHE A 171 17.54 4.62 2.83
CA PHE A 171 16.49 5.09 3.72
C PHE A 171 16.63 4.52 5.13
N PHE A 172 16.80 3.20 5.25
CA PHE A 172 17.04 2.57 6.55
C PHE A 172 18.35 3.06 7.20
N THR A 173 19.42 3.21 6.43
CA THR A 173 20.73 3.70 6.92
C THR A 173 20.66 5.13 7.47
N LEU A 174 19.76 5.96 6.94
CA LEU A 174 19.52 7.32 7.43
C LEU A 174 18.83 7.33 8.80
N HIS A 175 17.83 6.46 9.00
CA HIS A 175 16.93 6.54 10.16
C HIS A 175 17.24 5.56 11.31
N LEU A 176 18.02 4.52 11.06
CA LEU A 176 18.38 3.49 12.07
C LEU A 176 19.68 3.77 12.84
N ARG A 177 20.28 4.96 12.68
CA ARG A 177 21.47 5.35 13.44
C ARG A 177 21.18 5.64 14.91
#